data_AF-A0A5C0XRW4-F1
#
_entry.id   AF-A0A5C0XRW4-F1
#
_cell.length_a   1.000
_cell.length_b   1.000
_cell.length_c   1.000
_cell.angle_alpha   90.00
_cell.angle_beta   90.00
_cell.angle_gamma   90.00
#
_symmetry.space_group_name_H-M   'P 1'
#
loop_
_entity.id
_entity.type
_entity.pdbx_description
1 polymer ?
#
loop_
_entity_poly.entity_id
_entity_poly.type
_entity_poly.pdbx_seq_one_letter_code
_entity_poly.pdbx_strand_id
1 'polypeptide(L)'
;MVVKEKLYTVKQASEILGVHPKTIQKWDREGKIKTVRTPGGRRRIPESEIKRLLGISEEKGLIIGYARVSSHTQKDYLERQVKAIEQYAKERGWQVQILTDIGSGLNENRKNYRKLLELVAKREVSKVIITHPDRLTRFGFKTLEFFFKENGAEIIIITDKEKSPREELIEDLTTIISHFAGKLYGMRSHKYKKLKEGVKKLIEEVENG
;
A
#
# COMPACT_ATOMS: atom_id res chain seq x y z
N MET A 1 0.03 -21.26 -18.23
CA MET A 1 0.57 -20.91 -19.56
C MET A 1 1.79 -20.02 -19.34
N VAL A 2 2.98 -20.44 -19.76
CA VAL A 2 4.20 -19.60 -19.64
C VAL A 2 4.12 -18.54 -20.73
N VAL A 3 3.86 -17.29 -20.36
CA VAL A 3 3.82 -16.17 -21.30
C VAL A 3 5.23 -16.02 -21.89
N LYS A 4 5.39 -16.30 -23.19
CA LYS A 4 6.67 -16.09 -23.89
C LYS A 4 6.92 -14.59 -23.99
N GLU A 5 7.95 -14.12 -23.29
CA GLU A 5 8.40 -12.74 -23.36
C GLU A 5 8.86 -12.38 -24.78
N LYS A 6 8.50 -11.17 -25.24
CA LYS A 6 8.91 -10.68 -26.56
C LYS A 6 10.39 -10.35 -26.57
N LEU A 7 11.07 -10.76 -27.62
CA LEU A 7 12.52 -10.61 -27.78
C LEU A 7 12.84 -9.68 -28.95
N TYR A 8 13.66 -8.67 -28.69
CA TYR A 8 14.05 -7.65 -29.67
C TYR A 8 15.44 -7.94 -30.23
N THR A 9 15.62 -7.64 -31.52
CA THR A 9 16.96 -7.60 -32.11
C THR A 9 17.75 -6.41 -31.57
N VAL A 10 19.08 -6.44 -31.70
CA VAL A 10 19.93 -5.30 -31.32
C VAL A 10 19.51 -4.00 -32.02
N LYS A 11 19.13 -4.09 -33.31
CA LYS A 11 18.68 -2.93 -34.09
C LYS A 11 17.38 -2.34 -33.52
N GLN A 12 16.38 -3.18 -33.29
CA GLN A 12 15.11 -2.72 -32.70
C GLN A 12 15.31 -2.16 -31.29
N ALA A 13 16.11 -2.83 -30.45
CA ALA A 13 16.40 -2.34 -29.11
C ALA A 13 17.13 -1.00 -29.13
N SER A 14 18.07 -0.80 -30.06
CA SER A 14 18.80 0.47 -30.21
C SER A 14 17.89 1.61 -30.67
N GLU A 15 16.96 1.34 -31.59
CA GLU A 15 15.95 2.31 -32.05
C GLU A 15 15.03 2.72 -30.89
N ILE A 16 14.56 1.76 -30.10
CA ILE A 16 13.67 2.01 -28.96
C ILE A 16 14.40 2.77 -27.84
N LEU A 17 15.65 2.41 -27.53
CA LEU A 17 16.43 3.01 -26.44
C LEU A 17 17.07 4.35 -26.83
N GLY A 18 16.95 4.78 -28.09
CA GLY A 18 17.58 6.02 -28.58
C GLY A 18 19.11 5.99 -28.53
N VAL A 19 19.73 4.81 -28.63
CA VAL A 19 21.20 4.64 -28.56
C VAL A 19 21.73 3.96 -29.82
N HIS A 20 23.03 4.06 -30.07
CA HIS A 20 23.66 3.37 -31.18
C HIS A 20 23.71 1.84 -30.94
N PRO A 21 23.53 0.95 -31.96
CA PRO A 21 23.64 -0.51 -31.80
C PRO A 21 24.93 -0.99 -31.12
N LYS A 22 26.06 -0.29 -31.36
CA LYS A 22 27.35 -0.58 -30.70
C LYS A 22 27.28 -0.36 -29.18
N THR A 23 26.47 0.58 -28.70
CA THR A 23 26.26 0.84 -27.27
C THR A 23 25.60 -0.37 -26.60
N ILE A 24 24.58 -0.96 -27.24
CA ILE A 24 23.94 -2.19 -26.74
C ILE A 24 24.94 -3.35 -26.67
N GLN A 25 25.80 -3.52 -27.69
CA GLN A 25 26.84 -4.56 -27.68
C GLN A 25 27.95 -4.31 -26.66
N LYS A 26 28.24 -3.04 -26.35
CA LYS A 26 29.17 -2.65 -25.29
C LYS A 26 28.58 -2.96 -23.92
N TRP A 27 27.33 -2.55 -23.66
CA TRP A 27 26.62 -2.87 -22.42
C TRP A 27 26.51 -4.37 -22.17
N ASP A 28 26.31 -5.17 -23.23
CA ASP A 28 26.24 -6.64 -23.09
C ASP A 28 27.59 -7.24 -22.69
N ARG A 29 28.70 -6.75 -23.28
CA ARG A 29 30.06 -7.16 -22.87
C ARG A 29 30.41 -6.73 -21.45
N GLU A 30 29.88 -5.58 -21.02
CA GLU A 30 30.07 -5.02 -19.67
C GLU A 30 29.06 -5.58 -18.65
N GLY A 31 28.14 -6.46 -19.05
CA GLY A 31 27.11 -7.01 -18.16
C GLY A 31 26.03 -6.01 -17.70
N LYS A 32 25.95 -4.83 -18.33
CA LYS A 32 25.01 -3.74 -18.00
C LYS A 32 23.62 -3.92 -18.63
N ILE A 33 23.50 -4.79 -19.63
CA ILE A 33 22.24 -5.17 -20.27
C ILE A 33 22.10 -6.70 -20.29
N LYS A 34 20.92 -7.21 -19.93
CA LYS A 34 20.59 -8.64 -20.03
C LYS A 34 20.26 -9.00 -21.48
N THR A 35 20.94 -10.01 -22.02
CA THR A 35 20.65 -10.54 -23.36
C THR A 35 20.46 -12.06 -23.32
N VAL A 36 19.59 -12.56 -24.19
CA VAL A 36 19.49 -13.99 -24.50
C VAL A 36 20.12 -14.25 -25.87
N ARG A 37 20.66 -15.44 -26.07
CA ARG A 37 21.28 -15.86 -27.33
C ARG A 37 20.37 -16.84 -28.04
N THR A 38 20.21 -16.66 -29.34
CA THR A 38 19.63 -17.71 -30.19
C THR A 38 20.64 -18.85 -30.36
N PRO A 39 20.21 -20.05 -30.80
CA PRO A 39 21.14 -21.14 -31.14
C PRO A 39 22.25 -20.72 -32.12
N GLY A 40 21.97 -19.77 -33.02
CA GLY A 40 22.95 -19.16 -33.92
C GLY A 40 23.78 -18.01 -33.32
N GLY A 41 23.86 -17.88 -31.99
CA GLY A 41 24.71 -16.91 -31.28
C GLY A 41 24.26 -15.44 -31.33
N ARG A 42 23.13 -15.14 -31.99
CA ARG A 42 22.65 -13.75 -32.15
C ARG A 42 22.04 -13.24 -30.84
N ARG A 43 22.37 -12.00 -30.49
CA ARG A 43 21.80 -11.28 -29.33
C ARG A 43 20.31 -11.02 -29.52
N ARG A 44 19.56 -11.21 -28.44
CA ARG A 44 18.18 -10.81 -28.29
C ARG A 44 18.01 -10.12 -26.94
N ILE A 45 17.35 -8.99 -26.93
CA ILE A 45 17.11 -8.20 -25.73
C ILE A 45 15.65 -8.46 -25.31
N PRO A 46 15.40 -8.96 -24.10
CA PRO A 46 14.05 -9.14 -23.59
C PRO A 46 13.31 -7.79 -23.47
N GLU A 47 11.99 -7.79 -23.69
CA GLU A 47 11.17 -6.59 -23.54
C GLU A 47 11.29 -5.97 -22.15
N SER A 48 11.34 -6.79 -21.10
CA SER A 48 11.49 -6.30 -19.72
C SER A 48 12.80 -5.55 -19.49
N GLU A 49 13.85 -5.91 -20.22
CA GLU A 49 15.16 -5.27 -20.11
C GLU A 49 15.19 -3.93 -20.85
N ILE A 50 14.55 -3.84 -22.01
CA ILE A 50 14.36 -2.55 -22.71
C ILE A 50 13.58 -1.58 -21.82
N LYS A 51 12.47 -2.05 -21.24
CA LYS A 51 11.64 -1.27 -20.33
C LYS A 51 12.44 -0.78 -19.12
N ARG A 52 13.22 -1.68 -18.46
CA ARG A 52 14.15 -1.32 -17.38
C ARG A 52 15.11 -0.20 -17.78
N LEU A 53 15.71 -0.28 -18.96
CA LEU A 53 16.69 0.71 -19.44
C LEU A 53 16.06 2.05 -19.85
N LEU A 54 14.80 2.06 -20.29
CA LEU A 54 14.04 3.28 -20.55
C LEU A 54 13.58 3.98 -19.26
N GLY A 55 13.83 3.40 -18.07
CA GLY A 55 13.21 3.85 -16.83
C GLY A 55 11.70 3.61 -16.80
N ILE A 56 11.14 3.00 -17.83
CA ILE A 56 9.79 2.46 -17.86
C ILE A 56 9.87 1.14 -17.11
N SER A 57 9.90 1.16 -15.78
CA SER A 57 9.45 -0.02 -15.08
C SER A 57 8.06 -0.32 -15.64
N GLU A 58 7.84 -1.49 -16.24
CA GLU A 58 6.49 -2.05 -16.13
C GLU A 58 6.14 -1.89 -14.66
N GLU A 59 5.03 -1.22 -14.35
CA GLU A 59 4.47 -1.25 -13.01
C GLU A 59 4.05 -2.71 -12.76
N LYS A 60 5.05 -3.59 -12.53
CA LYS A 60 4.89 -5.04 -12.40
C LYS A 60 4.23 -5.41 -11.08
N GLY A 61 4.10 -4.44 -10.19
CA GLY A 61 3.39 -4.61 -8.94
C GLY A 61 1.93 -4.20 -9.11
N LEU A 62 1.06 -4.99 -8.51
CA LEU A 62 -0.34 -4.69 -8.29
C LEU A 62 -0.51 -3.28 -7.72
N ILE A 63 -1.55 -2.58 -8.15
CA ILE A 63 -2.02 -1.35 -7.52
C ILE A 63 -3.14 -1.76 -6.59
N ILE A 64 -2.97 -1.52 -5.30
CA ILE A 64 -3.95 -1.91 -4.28
C ILE A 64 -4.61 -0.66 -3.72
N GLY A 65 -5.94 -0.63 -3.73
CA GLY A 65 -6.72 0.31 -2.94
C GLY A 65 -7.02 -0.30 -1.58
N TYR A 66 -6.74 0.41 -0.50
CA TYR A 66 -7.05 -0.05 0.86
C TYR A 66 -8.01 0.91 1.56
N ALA A 67 -9.18 0.41 1.96
CA ALA A 67 -10.19 1.17 2.67
C ALA A 67 -10.58 0.48 3.99
N ARG A 68 -10.91 1.29 5.01
CA ARG A 68 -11.23 0.76 6.35
C ARG A 68 -12.24 1.63 7.07
N VAL A 69 -13.09 0.97 7.83
CA VAL A 69 -13.94 1.59 8.87
C VAL A 69 -13.83 0.80 10.17
N SER A 70 -14.14 1.40 11.32
CA SER A 70 -14.07 0.69 12.60
C SER A 70 -15.26 -0.25 12.84
N SER A 71 -16.43 0.07 12.30
CA SER A 71 -17.68 -0.66 12.51
C SER A 71 -18.47 -0.93 11.22
N HIS A 72 -19.30 -1.97 11.25
CA HIS A 72 -20.23 -2.31 10.16
C HIS A 72 -21.30 -1.23 9.93
N THR A 73 -21.60 -0.41 10.95
CA THR A 73 -22.55 0.71 10.84
C THR A 73 -22.06 1.80 9.89
N GLN A 74 -20.77 1.83 9.57
CA GLN A 74 -20.12 2.82 8.71
C GLN A 74 -19.98 2.32 7.25
N LYS A 75 -20.84 1.40 6.81
CA LYS A 75 -20.76 0.79 5.48
C LYS A 75 -20.78 1.81 4.34
N ASP A 76 -21.65 2.82 4.43
CA ASP A 76 -21.75 3.87 3.41
C ASP A 76 -20.44 4.66 3.29
N TYR A 77 -19.76 4.91 4.41
CA TYR A 77 -18.47 5.58 4.43
C TYR A 77 -17.38 4.70 3.81
N LEU A 78 -17.40 3.39 4.06
CA LEU A 78 -16.50 2.44 3.41
C LEU A 78 -16.70 2.44 1.88
N GLU A 79 -17.94 2.41 1.41
CA GLU A 79 -18.26 2.43 -0.02
C GLU A 79 -17.80 3.73 -0.70
N ARG A 80 -17.92 4.88 -0.02
CA ARG A 80 -17.40 6.16 -0.52
C ARG A 80 -15.88 6.13 -0.68
N GLN A 81 -15.15 5.62 0.33
CA GLN A 81 -13.69 5.46 0.24
C GLN A 81 -13.29 4.60 -0.96
N VAL A 82 -13.98 3.47 -1.16
CA VAL A 82 -13.72 2.57 -2.30
C VAL A 82 -13.94 3.31 -3.62
N LYS A 83 -15.08 3.98 -3.79
CA LYS A 83 -15.39 4.75 -5.01
C LYS A 83 -14.36 5.84 -5.29
N ALA A 84 -13.91 6.57 -4.25
CA ALA A 84 -12.88 7.60 -4.40
C ALA A 84 -11.56 7.00 -4.91
N ILE A 85 -11.16 5.85 -4.37
CA ILE A 85 -9.95 5.14 -4.81
C ILE A 85 -10.08 4.64 -6.25
N GLU A 86 -11.21 4.02 -6.59
CA GLU A 86 -11.49 3.52 -7.93
C GLU A 86 -11.50 4.64 -8.96
N GLN A 87 -12.15 5.77 -8.64
CA GLN A 87 -12.17 6.94 -9.51
C GLN A 87 -10.76 7.50 -9.73
N TYR A 88 -9.98 7.68 -8.66
CA TYR A 88 -8.62 8.17 -8.75
C TYR A 88 -7.72 7.29 -9.62
N ALA A 89 -7.87 5.97 -9.51
CA ALA A 89 -7.16 4.99 -10.33
C ALA A 89 -7.63 5.02 -11.80
N LYS A 90 -8.95 5.08 -12.02
CA LYS A 90 -9.56 5.12 -13.36
C LYS A 90 -9.09 6.34 -14.16
N GLU A 91 -9.04 7.52 -13.54
CA GLU A 91 -8.54 8.76 -14.16
C GLU A 91 -7.09 8.66 -14.65
N ARG A 92 -6.30 7.74 -14.08
CA ARG A 92 -4.91 7.47 -14.45
C ARG A 92 -4.73 6.23 -15.32
N GLY A 93 -5.82 5.57 -15.71
CA GLY A 93 -5.77 4.32 -16.47
C GLY A 93 -5.19 3.14 -15.67
N TRP A 94 -5.23 3.21 -14.35
CA TRP A 94 -4.70 2.17 -13.46
C TRP A 94 -5.76 1.11 -13.15
N GLN A 95 -5.36 -0.16 -13.24
CA GLN A 95 -6.18 -1.27 -12.76
C GLN A 95 -5.90 -1.50 -11.27
N VAL A 96 -6.85 -1.07 -10.42
CA VAL A 96 -6.74 -1.20 -8.96
C VAL A 96 -7.48 -2.44 -8.45
N GLN A 97 -6.90 -3.16 -7.50
CA GLN A 97 -7.61 -4.17 -6.70
C GLN A 97 -7.95 -3.59 -5.32
N ILE A 98 -9.19 -3.74 -4.90
CA ILE A 98 -9.67 -3.19 -3.64
C ILE A 98 -9.57 -4.22 -2.51
N LEU A 99 -8.98 -3.82 -1.40
CA LEU A 99 -8.94 -4.52 -0.14
C LEU A 99 -9.68 -3.67 0.92
N THR A 100 -10.60 -4.29 1.65
CA THR A 100 -11.36 -3.60 2.71
C THR A 100 -11.28 -4.34 4.04
N ASP A 101 -11.23 -3.63 5.15
CA ASP A 101 -11.40 -4.22 6.48
C ASP A 101 -12.44 -3.44 7.29
N ILE A 102 -13.12 -4.17 8.17
CA ILE A 102 -13.95 -3.60 9.24
C ILE A 102 -13.26 -3.92 10.57
N GLY A 103 -12.83 -2.87 11.27
CA GLY A 103 -12.12 -2.95 12.53
C GLY A 103 -11.22 -1.73 12.78
N SER A 104 -10.86 -1.53 14.04
CA SER A 104 -10.00 -0.42 14.49
C SER A 104 -8.65 -0.37 13.76
N GLY A 105 -8.13 0.84 13.55
CA GLY A 105 -6.78 1.07 13.03
C GLY A 105 -5.67 0.61 13.98
N LEU A 106 -5.98 0.33 15.25
CA LEU A 106 -5.07 -0.28 16.22
C LEU A 106 -4.95 -1.81 16.06
N ASN A 107 -5.88 -2.44 15.35
CA ASN A 107 -5.86 -3.89 15.17
C ASN A 107 -4.89 -4.28 14.04
N GLU A 108 -3.69 -4.73 14.39
CA GLU A 108 -2.68 -5.19 13.42
C GLU A 108 -3.02 -6.57 12.80
N ASN A 109 -4.07 -7.23 13.27
CA ASN A 109 -4.50 -8.56 12.83
C ASN A 109 -5.65 -8.53 11.81
N ARG A 110 -6.01 -7.34 11.32
CA ARG A 110 -6.96 -7.16 10.21
C ARG A 110 -6.56 -8.04 9.01
N LYS A 111 -7.53 -8.79 8.47
CA LYS A 111 -7.28 -9.85 7.49
C LYS A 111 -6.68 -9.28 6.20
N ASN A 112 -7.32 -8.27 5.63
CA ASN A 112 -6.87 -7.70 4.36
C ASN A 112 -5.67 -6.76 4.53
N TYR A 113 -5.52 -6.13 5.69
CA TYR A 113 -4.29 -5.43 6.09
C TYR A 113 -3.07 -6.37 6.10
N ARG A 114 -3.17 -7.54 6.75
CA ARG A 114 -2.09 -8.54 6.73
C ARG A 114 -1.79 -9.05 5.32
N LYS A 115 -2.84 -9.32 4.54
CA LYS A 115 -2.68 -9.67 3.11
C LYS A 115 -1.94 -8.58 2.33
N LEU A 116 -2.26 -7.31 2.55
CA LEU A 116 -1.56 -6.18 1.93
C LEU A 116 -0.07 -6.18 2.31
N LEU A 117 0.26 -6.31 3.60
CA LEU A 117 1.65 -6.37 4.06
C LEU A 117 2.43 -7.54 3.44
N GLU A 118 1.80 -8.72 3.31
CA GLU A 118 2.41 -9.88 2.66
C GLU A 118 2.70 -9.63 1.18
N LEU A 119 1.76 -9.02 0.44
CA LEU A 119 1.95 -8.68 -0.97
C LEU A 119 3.08 -7.64 -1.16
N VAL A 120 3.15 -6.64 -0.27
CA VAL A 120 4.24 -5.65 -0.25
C VAL A 120 5.57 -6.33 0.06
N ALA A 121 5.63 -7.19 1.07
CA ALA A 121 6.85 -7.91 1.44
C ALA A 121 7.38 -8.81 0.31
N LYS A 122 6.48 -9.38 -0.50
CA LYS A 122 6.82 -10.16 -1.71
C LYS A 122 7.18 -9.28 -2.92
N ARG A 123 7.14 -7.95 -2.78
CA ARG A 123 7.37 -6.97 -3.85
C ARG A 123 6.41 -7.14 -5.03
N GLU A 124 5.21 -7.61 -4.74
CA GLU A 124 4.13 -7.81 -5.71
C GLU A 124 3.26 -6.56 -5.85
N VAL A 125 3.48 -5.52 -5.05
CA VAL A 125 2.69 -4.27 -5.03
C VAL A 125 3.58 -3.11 -5.44
N SER A 126 3.09 -2.28 -6.35
CA SER A 126 3.81 -1.07 -6.79
C SER A 126 3.24 0.19 -6.13
N LYS A 127 1.93 0.23 -5.89
CA LYS A 127 1.22 1.36 -5.31
C LYS A 127 0.15 0.91 -4.36
N VAL A 128 -0.03 1.66 -3.29
CA VAL A 128 -1.09 1.48 -2.30
C VAL A 128 -1.83 2.80 -2.15
N ILE A 129 -3.09 2.82 -2.55
CA ILE A 129 -3.93 4.01 -2.53
C ILE A 129 -4.83 3.94 -1.28
N ILE A 130 -4.78 4.99 -0.47
CA ILE A 130 -5.60 5.16 0.74
C ILE A 130 -6.18 6.56 0.76
N THR A 131 -7.30 6.78 1.44
CA THR A 131 -7.87 8.14 1.59
C THR A 131 -7.14 8.94 2.67
N HIS A 132 -6.83 8.32 3.81
CA HIS A 132 -6.08 8.96 4.90
C HIS A 132 -5.08 8.00 5.55
N PRO A 133 -3.99 8.50 6.15
CA PRO A 133 -3.00 7.66 6.84
C PRO A 133 -3.58 6.71 7.89
N ASP A 134 -4.61 7.17 8.62
CA ASP A 134 -5.25 6.43 9.70
C ASP A 134 -6.18 5.30 9.22
N ARG A 135 -6.50 5.26 7.92
CA ARG A 135 -7.19 4.12 7.32
C ARG A 135 -6.27 2.91 7.30
N LEU A 136 -4.98 3.12 7.03
CA LEU A 136 -3.98 2.05 7.03
C LEU A 136 -3.63 1.59 8.44
N THR A 137 -3.30 2.51 9.35
CA THR A 137 -2.96 2.21 10.74
C THR A 137 -3.14 3.43 11.64
N ARG A 138 -3.51 3.24 12.91
CA ARG A 138 -3.60 4.34 13.87
C ARG A 138 -2.22 4.87 14.29
N PHE A 139 -1.22 3.98 14.38
CA PHE A 139 0.16 4.32 14.74
C PHE A 139 1.16 3.65 13.80
N GLY A 140 2.39 4.18 13.74
CA GLY A 140 3.45 3.58 12.94
C GLY A 140 3.32 3.80 11.43
N PHE A 141 2.51 4.77 10.99
CA PHE A 141 2.36 5.08 9.57
C PHE A 141 3.70 5.38 8.89
N LYS A 142 4.59 6.17 9.52
CA LYS A 142 5.92 6.47 8.98
C LYS A 142 6.83 5.24 8.89
N THR A 143 6.69 4.30 9.82
CA THR A 143 7.39 3.01 9.74
C THR A 143 6.90 2.19 8.55
N LEU A 144 5.59 2.16 8.31
CA LEU A 144 5.01 1.48 7.15
C LEU A 144 5.39 2.17 5.83
N GLU A 145 5.36 3.50 5.79
CA GLU A 145 5.78 4.28 4.62
C GLU A 145 7.23 3.94 4.22
N PHE A 146 8.14 3.89 5.20
CA PHE A 146 9.51 3.43 4.99
C PHE A 146 9.55 1.96 4.49
N PHE A 147 8.86 1.04 5.18
CA PHE A 147 8.82 -0.38 4.79
C PHE A 147 8.28 -0.59 3.38
N PHE A 148 7.23 0.13 2.97
CA PHE A 148 6.62 0.00 1.64
C PHE A 148 7.61 0.49 0.59
N LYS A 149 8.23 1.65 0.83
CA LYS A 149 9.24 2.23 -0.06
C LYS A 149 10.43 1.29 -0.28
N GLU A 150 10.98 0.70 0.79
CA GLU A 150 12.09 -0.26 0.70
C GLU A 150 11.72 -1.55 -0.05
N ASN A 151 10.43 -1.85 -0.16
CA ASN A 151 9.91 -2.98 -0.94
C ASN A 151 9.35 -2.59 -2.32
N GLY A 152 9.59 -1.34 -2.77
CA GLY A 152 9.19 -0.88 -4.09
C GLY A 152 7.71 -0.52 -4.23
N ALA A 153 7.01 -0.34 -3.11
CA ALA A 153 5.63 0.13 -3.06
C ALA A 153 5.55 1.59 -2.63
N GLU A 154 4.81 2.42 -3.36
CA GLU A 154 4.51 3.79 -3.00
C GLU A 154 3.14 3.89 -2.31
N ILE A 155 3.04 4.61 -1.19
CA ILE A 155 1.74 4.93 -0.58
C ILE A 155 1.24 6.26 -1.15
N ILE A 156 0.08 6.22 -1.80
CA ILE A 156 -0.62 7.38 -2.35
C ILE A 156 -1.79 7.69 -1.44
N ILE A 157 -1.80 8.91 -0.89
CA ILE A 157 -2.89 9.40 -0.06
C ILE A 157 -3.76 10.31 -0.92
N ILE A 158 -5.03 9.93 -1.12
CA ILE A 158 -6.00 10.73 -1.85
C ILE A 158 -6.88 11.49 -0.86
N THR A 159 -6.86 12.82 -0.90
CA THR A 159 -7.67 13.61 0.03
C THR A 159 -9.15 13.43 -0.29
N ASP A 160 -9.83 12.59 0.48
CA ASP A 160 -11.27 12.72 0.66
C ASP A 160 -11.53 13.96 1.54
N LYS A 161 -12.56 14.74 1.22
CA LYS A 161 -12.82 16.01 1.91
C LYS A 161 -13.36 15.81 3.33
N GLU A 162 -13.70 14.58 3.70
CA GLU A 162 -14.24 14.23 5.02
C GLU A 162 -13.14 13.75 5.97
N LYS A 163 -13.07 14.37 7.16
CA LYS A 163 -12.18 13.91 8.24
C LYS A 163 -12.59 12.51 8.69
N SER A 164 -11.62 11.72 9.17
CA SER A 164 -11.91 10.47 9.89
C SER A 164 -13.02 10.68 10.91
N PRO A 165 -13.99 9.76 11.04
CA PRO A 165 -15.06 9.88 12.02
C PRO A 165 -14.46 10.06 13.42
N ARG A 166 -14.88 11.11 14.13
CA ARG A 166 -14.41 11.46 15.49
C ARG A 166 -14.65 10.29 16.46
N GLU A 167 -15.76 9.60 16.28
CA GLU A 167 -16.13 8.40 17.04
C GLU A 167 -15.03 7.33 17.00
N GLU A 168 -14.41 7.08 15.84
CA GLU A 168 -13.32 6.10 15.74
C GLU A 168 -12.10 6.48 16.58
N LEU A 169 -11.80 7.78 16.71
CA LEU A 169 -10.68 8.27 17.52
C LEU A 169 -10.95 8.06 19.01
N ILE A 170 -12.20 8.29 19.46
CA ILE A 170 -12.62 8.10 20.85
C ILE A 170 -12.61 6.62 21.23
N GLU A 171 -13.09 5.75 20.35
CA GLU A 171 -13.04 4.30 20.54
C GLU A 171 -11.59 3.80 20.64
N ASP A 172 -10.70 4.29 19.77
CA ASP A 172 -9.29 3.93 19.78
C ASP A 172 -8.60 4.44 21.06
N LEU A 173 -8.86 5.67 21.48
CA LEU A 173 -8.36 6.22 22.75
C LEU A 173 -8.84 5.40 23.95
N THR A 174 -10.13 5.05 23.99
CA THR A 174 -10.73 4.21 25.05
C THR A 174 -10.08 2.83 25.10
N THR A 175 -9.75 2.27 23.93
CA THR A 175 -9.06 0.98 23.80
C THR A 175 -7.64 1.06 24.35
N ILE A 176 -6.89 2.11 23.99
CA ILE A 176 -5.53 2.36 24.49
C ILE A 176 -5.55 2.49 26.02
N ILE A 177 -6.42 3.34 26.56
CA ILE A 177 -6.53 3.57 28.01
C ILE A 177 -6.92 2.27 28.72
N SER A 178 -7.87 1.51 28.17
CA SER A 178 -8.26 0.21 28.74
C SER A 178 -7.10 -0.77 28.77
N HIS A 179 -6.27 -0.81 27.72
CA HIS A 179 -5.07 -1.66 27.68
C HIS A 179 -4.07 -1.27 28.78
N PHE A 180 -3.74 0.01 28.90
CA PHE A 180 -2.81 0.50 29.92
C PHE A 180 -3.36 0.32 31.33
N ALA A 181 -4.64 0.62 31.56
CA ALA A 181 -5.30 0.43 32.84
C ALA A 181 -5.28 -1.04 33.28
N GLY A 182 -5.50 -1.97 32.33
CA GLY A 182 -5.42 -3.41 32.57
C GLY A 182 -4.02 -3.86 33.00
N LYS A 183 -2.96 -3.32 32.38
CA LYS A 183 -1.57 -3.59 32.75
C LYS A 183 -1.17 -2.98 34.10
N LEU A 184 -1.60 -1.74 34.37
CA LEU A 184 -1.22 -1.03 35.59
C LEU A 184 -1.95 -1.53 36.84
N TYR A 185 -3.23 -1.87 36.71
CA TYR A 185 -4.09 -2.15 37.86
C TYR A 185 -4.73 -3.54 37.85
N GLY A 186 -4.64 -4.29 36.75
CA GLY A 186 -5.36 -5.54 36.56
C GLY A 186 -6.81 -5.31 36.10
N MET A 187 -7.28 -6.14 35.16
CA MET A 187 -8.58 -5.98 34.46
C MET A 187 -9.82 -6.01 35.38
N ARG A 188 -9.71 -6.63 36.56
CA ARG A 188 -10.83 -6.75 37.52
C ARG A 188 -10.79 -5.70 38.64
N SER A 189 -9.79 -4.83 38.67
CA SER A 189 -9.63 -3.88 39.78
C SER A 189 -10.66 -2.75 39.76
N HIS A 190 -10.98 -2.25 40.94
CA HIS A 190 -11.81 -1.05 41.09
C HIS A 190 -11.16 0.19 40.44
N LYS A 191 -9.82 0.28 40.50
CA LYS A 191 -9.03 1.34 39.86
C LYS A 191 -9.17 1.33 38.33
N TYR A 192 -9.19 0.14 37.70
CA TYR A 192 -9.47 -0.01 36.27
C TYR A 192 -10.85 0.56 35.90
N LYS A 193 -11.90 0.17 36.62
CA LYS A 193 -13.27 0.65 36.36
C LYS A 193 -13.38 2.16 36.52
N LYS A 194 -12.83 2.70 37.62
CA LYS A 194 -12.84 4.14 37.90
C LYS A 194 -12.13 4.96 36.81
N LEU A 195 -10.97 4.50 36.32
CA LEU A 195 -10.24 5.21 35.27
C LEU A 195 -11.01 5.19 33.95
N LYS A 196 -11.57 4.03 33.57
CA LYS A 196 -12.34 3.88 32.34
C LYS A 196 -13.60 4.75 32.34
N GLU A 197 -14.35 4.75 33.44
CA GLU A 197 -15.54 5.59 33.61
C GLU A 197 -15.19 7.08 33.65
N GLY A 198 -14.12 7.46 34.37
CA GLY A 198 -13.68 8.86 34.46
C GLY A 198 -13.27 9.43 33.10
N VAL A 199 -12.54 8.65 32.30
CA VAL A 199 -12.17 9.05 30.93
C VAL A 199 -13.40 9.20 30.04
N LYS A 200 -14.36 8.28 30.14
CA LYS A 200 -15.60 8.38 29.35
C LYS A 200 -16.38 9.66 29.68
N LYS A 201 -16.53 9.97 30.97
CA LYS A 201 -17.18 11.21 31.43
C LYS A 201 -16.46 12.46 30.95
N LEU A 202 -15.13 12.51 31.06
CA LEU A 202 -14.34 13.64 30.58
C LEU A 202 -14.53 13.87 29.07
N ILE A 203 -14.60 12.81 28.28
CA ILE A 203 -14.86 12.91 26.84
C ILE A 203 -16.27 13.46 26.58
N GLU A 204 -17.29 12.96 27.30
CA GLU A 204 -18.68 13.45 27.21
C GLU A 204 -18.82 14.93 27.66
N GLU A 205 -18.10 15.34 28.69
CA GLU A 205 -18.08 16.73 29.19
C GLU A 205 -17.46 17.69 28.15
N VAL A 206 -16.36 17.28 27.50
CA VAL A 206 -15.70 18.05 26.42
C VAL A 206 -16.53 18.04 25.12
N GLU A 207 -17.45 17.09 24.95
CA GLU A 207 -18.35 17.05 23.80
C GLU A 207 -19.55 17.98 23.93
N ASN A 208 -20.04 18.20 25.15
CA ASN A 208 -21.25 18.97 25.43
C ASN A 208 -20.98 20.43 25.86
N GLY A 209 -19.72 20.83 26.03
CA GLY A 209 -19.29 22.20 26.34
C GLY A 209 -18.80 22.95 25.11
#